data_AF-A0A843LC13-F1
#
_entry.id   AF-A0A843LC13-F1
#
_cell.length_a   1.000
_cell.length_b   1.000
_cell.length_c   1.000
_cell.angle_alpha   90.00
_cell.angle_beta   90.00
_cell.angle_gamma   90.00
#
_symmetry.space_group_name_H-M   'P 1'
#
loop_
_entity.id
_entity.type
_entity.pdbx_description
1 polymer ?
#
loop_
_entity_poly.entity_id
_entity_poly.type
_entity_poly.pdbx_seq_one_letter_code
_entity_poly.pdbx_strand_id
1 'polypeptide(L)'
;MKLISRFKLARLDLEDFVSNTLAKLPLSEREQNEYIQRAEEKIKFYQPRIEEKTGVTLGKVFVLPFMLNFYQNLWQTYNTPLDFGNPRSNLVGNVLLKSAVALCAIPLLGQNYFMDLQASMAEDDGSVMVARCPANRQDLVKERNGENSKLDEKVVHELSHVLWERIEEKNGAKITRRTKNKLFWEEGFATYGMFNFFRDVYPQGYTPSDHLGGRVYHYGRLYVEREVNRFGPEFFLQIPNKWGELEAEE
;
A
#
# COMPACT_ATOMS: atom_id res chain seq x y z
N MET A 1 -22.02 52.89 3.74
CA MET A 1 -21.11 51.82 3.27
C MET A 1 -20.32 51.28 4.46
N LYS A 2 -20.78 50.18 5.07
CA LYS A 2 -20.06 49.43 6.13
C LYS A 2 -19.92 48.00 5.65
N LEU A 3 -18.76 47.66 5.10
CA LEU A 3 -18.45 46.34 4.53
C LEU A 3 -17.04 45.91 4.99
N ILE A 4 -16.80 45.95 6.30
CA ILE A 4 -15.60 45.39 6.93
C ILE A 4 -16.00 44.79 8.28
N SER A 5 -16.59 43.58 8.30
CA SER A 5 -16.73 42.82 9.57
C SER A 5 -17.01 41.32 9.45
N ARG A 6 -16.65 40.62 8.36
CA ARG A 6 -16.89 39.16 8.26
C ARG A 6 -15.76 38.33 7.63
N PHE A 7 -14.51 38.64 7.95
CA PHE A 7 -13.46 37.62 7.91
C PHE A 7 -13.14 37.21 9.35
N LYS A 8 -13.90 36.24 9.88
CA LYS A 8 -13.38 35.37 10.94
C LYS A 8 -12.28 34.55 10.27
N LEU A 9 -11.05 35.07 10.26
CA LEU A 9 -9.86 34.25 10.06
C LEU A 9 -9.95 33.15 11.12
N ALA A 10 -10.24 31.92 10.67
CA ALA A 10 -10.10 30.75 11.51
C ALA A 10 -8.69 30.82 12.09
N ARG A 11 -8.57 30.95 13.42
CA ARG A 11 -7.35 30.55 14.12
C ARG A 11 -7.23 29.05 13.88
N LEU A 12 -6.66 28.68 12.74
CA LEU A 12 -5.97 27.42 12.61
C LEU A 12 -4.90 27.49 13.68
N ASP A 13 -5.08 26.66 14.70
CA ASP A 13 -4.08 26.52 15.75
C ASP A 13 -2.79 26.10 15.05
N LEU A 14 -1.80 26.99 15.07
CA LEU A 14 -0.59 26.84 14.27
C LEU A 14 0.16 25.58 14.72
N GLU A 15 0.02 25.20 15.99
CA GLU A 15 0.56 23.97 16.56
C GLU A 15 -0.13 22.73 16.02
N ASP A 16 -1.47 22.71 15.92
CA ASP A 16 -2.20 21.60 15.28
C ASP A 16 -1.91 21.54 13.78
N PHE A 17 -1.80 22.68 13.10
CA PHE A 17 -1.47 22.71 11.68
C PHE A 17 -0.05 22.19 11.45
N VAL A 18 0.93 22.64 12.23
CA VAL A 18 2.33 22.20 12.14
C VAL A 18 2.45 20.74 12.56
N SER A 19 1.81 20.29 13.63
CA SER A 19 1.83 18.88 14.08
C SER A 19 1.19 17.96 13.02
N ASN A 20 0.02 18.32 12.49
CA ASN A 20 -0.63 17.54 11.44
C ASN A 20 0.10 17.60 10.09
N THR A 21 0.83 18.68 9.81
CA THR A 21 1.61 18.82 8.55
C THR A 21 2.94 18.10 8.65
N LEU A 22 3.65 18.19 9.79
CA LEU A 22 4.90 17.48 10.05
C LEU A 22 4.69 15.97 10.17
N ALA A 23 3.56 15.52 10.71
CA ALA A 23 3.16 14.11 10.71
C ALA A 23 2.91 13.54 9.30
N LYS A 24 2.66 14.42 8.32
CA LYS A 24 2.42 14.10 6.90
C LYS A 24 3.65 14.32 6.03
N LEU A 25 4.78 14.76 6.60
CA LEU A 25 6.03 14.84 5.84
C LEU A 25 6.50 13.46 5.43
N PRO A 26 7.13 13.33 4.25
CA PRO A 26 7.76 12.09 3.85
C PRO A 26 8.82 11.70 4.88
N LEU A 27 8.97 10.40 5.08
CA LEU A 27 10.04 9.86 5.90
C LEU A 27 11.42 10.33 5.45
N SER A 28 12.34 10.47 6.39
CA SER A 28 13.76 10.56 6.04
C SER A 28 14.24 9.29 5.33
N GLU A 29 15.27 9.39 4.50
CA GLU A 29 15.89 8.25 3.84
C GLU A 29 16.29 7.15 4.83
N ARG A 30 16.82 7.55 6.00
CA ARG A 30 17.14 6.60 7.08
C ARG A 30 15.90 5.85 7.57
N GLU A 31 14.81 6.56 7.85
CA GLU A 31 13.54 5.94 8.29
C GLU A 31 12.95 4.99 7.23
N GLN A 32 13.10 5.33 5.94
CA GLN A 32 12.69 4.45 4.83
C GLN A 32 13.54 3.18 4.79
N ASN A 33 14.86 3.31 4.83
CA ASN A 33 15.77 2.18 4.78
C ASN A 33 15.57 1.25 5.99
N GLU A 34 15.36 1.81 7.19
CA GLU A 34 15.01 1.03 8.38
C GLU A 34 13.71 0.24 8.19
N TYR A 35 12.66 0.86 7.62
CA TYR A 35 11.40 0.17 7.36
C TYR A 35 11.55 -0.93 6.30
N ILE A 36 12.25 -0.64 5.20
CA ILE A 36 12.53 -1.60 4.13
C ILE A 36 13.24 -2.83 4.70
N GLN A 37 14.30 -2.62 5.48
CA GLN A 37 15.03 -3.70 6.11
C GLN A 37 14.12 -4.57 7.01
N ARG A 38 13.27 -3.94 7.83
CA ARG A 38 12.31 -4.67 8.67
C ARG A 38 11.32 -5.49 7.81
N ALA A 39 10.79 -4.91 6.74
CA ALA A 39 9.89 -5.62 5.84
C ALA A 39 10.58 -6.82 5.16
N GLU A 40 11.83 -6.66 4.73
CA GLU A 40 12.64 -7.76 4.18
C GLU A 40 12.88 -8.87 5.20
N GLU A 41 13.16 -8.52 6.46
CA GLU A 41 13.30 -9.50 7.55
C GLU A 41 12.01 -10.29 7.79
N LYS A 42 10.85 -9.62 7.74
CA LYS A 42 9.54 -10.26 7.84
C LYS A 42 9.22 -11.15 6.63
N ILE A 43 9.55 -10.71 5.41
CA ILE A 43 9.39 -11.53 4.20
C ILE A 43 10.24 -12.80 4.32
N LYS A 44 11.51 -12.68 4.72
CA LYS A 44 12.40 -13.84 4.97
C LYS A 44 11.85 -14.79 6.01
N PHE A 45 11.07 -14.30 6.97
CA PHE A 45 10.39 -15.12 7.96
C PHE A 45 9.12 -15.79 7.42
N TYR A 46 8.23 -15.04 6.77
CA TYR A 46 6.90 -15.54 6.39
C TYR A 46 6.87 -16.31 5.07
N GLN A 47 7.62 -15.87 4.07
CA GLN A 47 7.61 -16.49 2.75
C GLN A 47 7.83 -18.01 2.81
N PRO A 48 8.93 -18.54 3.40
CA PRO A 48 9.16 -19.98 3.40
C PRO A 48 8.05 -20.77 4.11
N ARG A 49 7.40 -20.20 5.13
CA ARG A 49 6.28 -20.83 5.85
C ARG A 49 5.01 -20.88 5.00
N ILE A 50 4.74 -19.81 4.26
CA ILE A 50 3.63 -19.77 3.31
C ILE A 50 3.89 -20.77 2.17
N GLU A 51 5.10 -20.80 1.62
CA GLU A 51 5.50 -21.76 0.58
C GLU A 51 5.38 -23.21 1.07
N GLU A 52 5.85 -23.51 2.29
CA GLU A 52 5.70 -24.82 2.92
C GLU A 52 4.23 -25.23 3.08
N LYS A 53 3.40 -24.32 3.61
CA LYS A 53 1.98 -24.58 3.86
C LYS A 53 1.18 -24.80 2.57
N THR A 54 1.52 -24.07 1.51
CA THR A 54 0.74 -24.07 0.26
C THR A 54 1.29 -25.00 -0.82
N GLY A 55 2.56 -25.37 -0.73
CA GLY A 55 3.28 -26.07 -1.79
C GLY A 55 3.50 -25.23 -3.05
N VAL A 56 3.31 -23.91 -2.98
CA VAL A 56 3.51 -22.98 -4.11
C VAL A 56 4.76 -22.16 -3.85
N THR A 57 5.75 -22.24 -4.74
CA THR A 57 6.93 -21.38 -4.70
C THR A 57 6.55 -19.96 -5.13
N LEU A 58 6.75 -18.98 -4.24
CA LEU A 58 6.46 -17.57 -4.53
C LEU A 58 7.56 -16.94 -5.41
N GLY A 59 8.76 -17.51 -5.38
CA GLY A 59 9.92 -17.01 -6.11
C GLY A 59 10.68 -15.98 -5.29
N LYS A 60 11.45 -15.09 -5.92
CA LYS A 60 12.08 -14.01 -5.18
C LYS A 60 11.04 -12.95 -4.83
N VAL A 61 11.15 -12.37 -3.64
CA VAL A 61 10.31 -11.26 -3.17
C VAL A 61 11.24 -10.20 -2.61
N PHE A 62 11.12 -8.97 -3.10
CA PHE A 62 11.95 -7.84 -2.70
C PHE A 62 11.10 -6.71 -2.15
N VAL A 63 11.74 -5.76 -1.49
CA VAL A 63 11.14 -4.50 -1.06
C VAL A 63 11.89 -3.38 -1.77
N LEU A 64 11.19 -2.61 -2.60
CA LEU A 64 11.80 -1.47 -3.27
C LEU A 64 11.56 -0.19 -2.47
N PRO A 65 12.57 0.70 -2.37
CA PRO A 65 12.34 2.03 -1.84
C PRO A 65 11.31 2.74 -2.71
N PHE A 66 10.36 3.43 -2.06
CA PHE A 66 9.47 4.33 -2.75
C PHE A 66 10.30 5.36 -3.53
N MET A 67 9.86 5.74 -4.73
CA MET A 67 10.54 6.68 -5.62
C MET A 67 10.58 8.10 -5.02
N LEU A 68 11.38 8.26 -3.98
CA LEU A 68 11.72 9.52 -3.35
C LEU A 68 12.40 10.44 -4.37
N ASN A 69 13.14 9.87 -5.33
CA ASN A 69 13.76 10.62 -6.43
C ASN A 69 12.74 11.45 -7.21
N PHE A 70 11.52 10.97 -7.46
CA PHE A 70 10.53 11.75 -8.18
C PHE A 70 10.03 12.95 -7.36
N TYR A 71 9.80 12.75 -6.06
CA TYR A 71 9.39 13.80 -5.14
C TYR A 71 10.51 14.77 -4.79
N GLN A 72 11.73 14.28 -4.59
CA GLN A 72 12.93 15.09 -4.38
C GLN A 72 13.23 15.91 -5.62
N ASN A 73 13.09 15.35 -6.83
CA ASN A 73 13.22 16.10 -8.08
C ASN A 73 12.12 17.14 -8.23
N LEU A 74 10.85 16.82 -7.92
CA LEU A 74 9.76 17.80 -7.89
C LEU A 74 9.99 18.90 -6.86
N TRP A 75 10.50 18.55 -5.67
CA TRP A 75 10.77 19.48 -4.58
C TRP A 75 11.99 20.36 -4.85
N GLN A 76 13.07 19.80 -5.39
CA GLN A 76 14.23 20.56 -5.87
C GLN A 76 13.81 21.49 -7.00
N THR A 77 13.02 21.01 -7.96
CA THR A 77 12.46 21.83 -9.04
C THR A 77 11.58 22.96 -8.48
N TYR A 78 10.76 22.69 -7.47
CA TYR A 78 9.92 23.69 -6.80
C TYR A 78 10.75 24.80 -6.11
N ASN A 79 11.88 24.44 -5.50
CA ASN A 79 12.71 25.34 -4.72
C ASN A 79 13.85 25.99 -5.52
N THR A 80 14.11 25.55 -6.74
CA THR A 80 15.13 26.14 -7.61
C THR A 80 14.56 27.39 -8.27
N PRO A 81 15.09 28.59 -7.98
CA PRO A 81 14.61 29.81 -8.62
C PRO A 81 14.89 29.74 -10.12
N LEU A 82 13.87 29.93 -10.94
CA LEU A 82 14.09 30.11 -12.37
C LEU A 82 14.73 31.48 -12.63
N ASP A 83 15.79 31.49 -13.44
CA ASP A 83 16.44 32.70 -13.91
C ASP A 83 16.36 32.83 -15.44
N PHE A 84 15.62 33.84 -15.88
CA PHE A 84 15.42 34.24 -17.27
C PHE A 84 16.11 35.58 -17.59
N GLY A 85 16.98 36.08 -16.69
CA GLY A 85 17.72 37.33 -16.88
C GLY A 85 16.87 38.62 -16.73
N ASN A 86 15.61 38.51 -16.31
CA ASN A 86 14.68 39.63 -16.13
C ASN A 86 13.79 39.40 -14.89
N PRO A 87 13.70 40.36 -13.94
CA PRO A 87 12.89 40.22 -12.73
C PRO A 87 11.41 39.87 -12.96
N ARG A 88 10.76 40.44 -13.98
CA ARG A 88 9.35 40.13 -14.31
C ARG A 88 9.20 38.72 -14.87
N SER A 89 10.09 38.30 -15.76
CA SER A 89 10.07 36.93 -16.30
C SER A 89 10.37 35.89 -15.21
N ASN A 90 11.28 36.20 -14.29
CA ASN A 90 11.59 35.35 -13.13
C ASN A 90 10.37 35.20 -12.23
N LEU A 91 9.67 36.29 -11.91
CA LEU A 91 8.45 36.23 -11.09
C LEU A 91 7.36 35.37 -11.75
N VAL A 92 7.05 35.62 -13.01
CA VAL A 92 6.01 34.87 -13.76
C VAL A 92 6.38 33.40 -13.89
N GLY A 93 7.62 33.10 -14.27
CA GLY A 93 8.08 31.72 -14.40
C GLY A 93 8.05 30.96 -13.09
N ASN A 94 8.50 31.57 -11.98
CA ASN A 94 8.43 30.94 -10.65
C ASN A 94 6.98 30.70 -10.19
N VAL A 95 6.05 31.63 -10.45
CA VAL A 95 4.63 31.44 -10.13
C VAL A 95 4.03 30.29 -10.95
N LEU A 96 4.30 30.24 -12.25
CA LEU A 96 3.81 29.17 -13.12
C LEU A 96 4.40 27.80 -12.75
N LEU A 97 5.71 27.72 -12.51
CA LEU A 97 6.36 26.47 -12.08
C LEU A 97 5.80 25.98 -10.75
N LYS A 98 5.68 26.85 -9.75
CA LYS A 98 5.14 26.48 -8.43
C LYS A 98 3.68 26.06 -8.53
N SER A 99 2.89 26.70 -9.39
CA SER A 99 1.49 26.34 -9.64
C SER A 99 1.38 25.00 -10.37
N ALA A 100 2.24 24.74 -11.37
CA ALA A 100 2.30 23.47 -12.08
C ALA A 100 2.74 22.32 -11.16
N VAL A 101 3.79 22.53 -10.36
CA VAL A 101 4.23 21.55 -9.36
C VAL A 101 3.14 21.31 -8.33
N ALA A 102 2.44 22.34 -7.84
CA ALA A 102 1.31 22.17 -6.94
C ALA A 102 0.17 21.37 -7.60
N LEU A 103 -0.18 21.67 -8.85
CA LEU A 103 -1.22 20.95 -9.60
C LEU A 103 -0.84 19.51 -9.94
N CYS A 104 0.45 19.19 -10.12
CA CYS A 104 0.93 17.82 -10.27
C CYS A 104 1.02 17.11 -8.91
N ALA A 105 1.42 17.82 -7.86
CA ALA A 105 1.53 17.30 -6.51
C ALA A 105 0.16 17.03 -5.87
N ILE A 106 -0.89 17.80 -6.15
CA ILE A 106 -2.21 17.62 -5.52
C ILE A 106 -2.85 16.24 -5.85
N PRO A 107 -2.93 15.80 -7.12
CA PRO A 107 -3.39 14.45 -7.47
C PRO A 107 -2.49 13.36 -6.90
N LEU A 108 -1.17 13.59 -6.93
CA LEU A 108 -0.19 12.66 -6.37
C LEU A 108 -0.27 12.58 -4.86
N LEU A 109 -0.54 13.66 -4.15
CA LEU A 109 -0.78 13.67 -2.71
C LEU A 109 -2.09 12.90 -2.44
N GLY A 110 -3.16 13.20 -3.18
CA GLY A 110 -4.44 12.49 -3.07
C GLY A 110 -4.36 10.97 -3.33
N GLN A 111 -3.47 10.50 -4.23
CA GLN A 111 -3.27 9.08 -4.52
C GLN A 111 -2.15 8.42 -3.67
N ASN A 112 -1.13 9.18 -3.23
CA ASN A 112 0.00 8.65 -2.44
C ASN A 112 -0.16 8.78 -0.92
N TYR A 113 -1.23 9.42 -0.41
CA TYR A 113 -1.55 9.41 1.03
C TYR A 113 -1.99 8.02 1.55
N PHE A 114 -2.21 7.02 0.67
CA PHE A 114 -2.85 5.74 1.01
C PHE A 114 -2.24 4.51 0.33
N MET A 115 -0.94 4.52 0.00
CA MET A 115 -0.35 3.34 -0.66
C MET A 115 0.29 2.39 0.34
N ASP A 116 -0.50 1.45 0.88
CA ASP A 116 -0.03 0.30 1.66
C ASP A 116 1.01 -0.53 0.89
N LEU A 117 1.69 -1.43 1.62
CA LEU A 117 2.51 -2.49 1.02
C LEU A 117 1.69 -3.07 -0.15
N GLN A 118 2.25 -3.19 -1.34
CA GLN A 118 1.53 -3.73 -2.50
C GLN A 118 2.39 -4.77 -3.19
N ALA A 119 1.84 -5.91 -3.51
CA ALA A 119 2.47 -6.88 -4.39
C ALA A 119 2.16 -6.58 -5.85
N SER A 120 3.15 -6.73 -6.73
CA SER A 120 2.97 -6.70 -8.19
C SER A 120 4.16 -7.38 -8.84
N MET A 121 3.98 -8.34 -9.76
CA MET A 121 5.08 -8.95 -10.51
C MET A 121 5.81 -7.97 -11.44
N ALA A 122 7.14 -8.07 -11.55
CA ALA A 122 7.88 -7.44 -12.66
C ALA A 122 7.79 -8.27 -13.95
N GLU A 123 7.82 -7.56 -15.09
CA GLU A 123 7.62 -8.11 -16.43
C GLU A 123 8.73 -9.06 -16.90
N ASP A 124 9.94 -9.02 -16.31
CA ASP A 124 11.11 -9.70 -16.88
C ASP A 124 11.54 -11.01 -16.19
N ASP A 125 11.02 -11.35 -15.01
CA ASP A 125 11.27 -12.67 -14.38
C ASP A 125 10.17 -13.16 -13.41
N GLY A 126 9.06 -12.42 -13.30
CA GLY A 126 7.95 -12.75 -12.41
C GLY A 126 8.31 -12.73 -10.92
N SER A 127 9.50 -12.31 -10.50
CA SER A 127 10.04 -12.50 -9.14
C SER A 127 10.38 -11.20 -8.40
N VAL A 128 9.72 -10.11 -8.80
CA VAL A 128 9.89 -8.82 -8.13
C VAL A 128 8.55 -8.40 -7.61
N MET A 129 8.47 -8.24 -6.30
CA MET A 129 7.34 -7.64 -5.60
C MET A 129 7.75 -6.22 -5.21
N VAL A 130 6.84 -5.24 -5.30
CA VAL A 130 7.13 -3.83 -5.04
C VAL A 130 6.32 -3.36 -3.85
N ALA A 131 6.79 -3.67 -2.66
CA ALA A 131 6.27 -3.11 -1.42
C ALA A 131 6.34 -1.56 -1.41
N ARG A 132 5.23 -0.89 -1.77
CA ARG A 132 5.08 0.58 -1.71
C ARG A 132 4.68 0.98 -0.28
N CYS A 133 5.24 2.07 0.25
CA CYS A 133 5.12 2.40 1.68
C CYS A 133 4.36 3.71 1.87
N PRO A 134 3.27 3.76 2.68
CA PRO A 134 2.58 4.99 3.03
C PRO A 134 2.94 5.33 4.47
N ALA A 135 4.17 5.72 4.71
CA ALA A 135 4.47 6.23 6.02
C ALA A 135 4.00 7.68 6.11
N ASN A 136 2.76 7.88 6.55
CA ASN A 136 2.62 8.99 7.48
C ASN A 136 3.52 8.63 8.67
N ARG A 137 4.27 9.62 9.19
CA ARG A 137 5.24 9.38 10.26
C ARG A 137 4.59 8.78 11.52
N GLN A 138 3.28 8.97 11.70
CA GLN A 138 2.55 8.42 12.84
C GLN A 138 2.48 6.89 12.83
N ASP A 139 2.28 6.25 11.68
CA ASP A 139 2.22 4.79 11.60
C ASP A 139 3.59 4.16 11.92
N LEU A 140 4.68 4.78 11.46
CA LEU A 140 6.03 4.38 11.84
C LEU A 140 6.35 4.60 13.32
N VAL A 141 5.85 5.70 13.91
CA VAL A 141 5.99 5.96 15.35
C VAL A 141 5.20 4.94 16.17
N LYS A 142 3.98 4.60 15.76
CA LYS A 142 3.16 3.55 16.39
C LYS A 142 3.84 2.20 16.33
N GLU A 143 4.37 1.82 15.16
CA GLU A 143 5.16 0.60 15.01
C GLU A 143 6.39 0.59 15.92
N ARG A 144 7.17 1.69 15.98
CA ARG A 144 8.35 1.80 16.84
C ARG A 144 8.02 1.69 18.33
N ASN A 145 6.82 2.12 18.73
CA ASN A 145 6.35 2.03 20.11
C ASN A 145 5.85 0.64 20.51
N GLY A 146 6.06 -0.38 19.67
CA GLY A 146 5.74 -1.77 20.02
C GLY A 146 4.28 -2.14 19.80
N GLU A 147 3.51 -1.34 19.06
CA GLU A 147 2.22 -1.75 18.47
C GLU A 147 2.45 -2.71 17.27
N ASN A 148 3.40 -3.64 17.44
CA ASN A 148 4.17 -4.41 16.46
C ASN A 148 3.34 -5.39 15.60
N SER A 149 2.01 -5.35 15.61
CA SER A 149 1.20 -6.30 14.84
C SER A 149 1.10 -5.93 13.36
N LYS A 150 1.13 -4.64 13.00
CA LYS A 150 0.70 -4.24 11.66
C LYS A 150 1.64 -4.63 10.51
N LEU A 151 2.94 -4.65 10.72
CA LEU A 151 3.87 -5.00 9.63
C LEU A 151 3.82 -6.50 9.30
N ASP A 152 3.67 -7.35 10.31
CA ASP A 152 3.48 -8.79 10.13
C ASP A 152 2.20 -9.07 9.32
N GLU A 153 1.08 -8.48 9.74
CA GLU A 153 -0.21 -8.51 9.02
C GLU A 153 -0.06 -8.08 7.56
N LYS A 154 0.53 -6.91 7.31
CA LYS A 154 0.74 -6.38 5.95
C LYS A 154 1.60 -7.33 5.10
N VAL A 155 2.69 -7.85 5.65
CA VAL A 155 3.56 -8.76 4.89
C VAL A 155 2.82 -10.05 4.52
N VAL A 156 2.05 -10.64 5.42
CA VAL A 156 1.27 -11.84 5.11
C VAL A 156 0.15 -11.55 4.10
N HIS A 157 -0.53 -10.40 4.21
CA HIS A 157 -1.54 -9.95 3.24
C HIS A 157 -0.92 -9.85 1.84
N GLU A 158 0.20 -9.14 1.70
CA GLU A 158 0.81 -8.96 0.39
C GLU A 158 1.46 -10.23 -0.17
N LEU A 159 2.04 -11.09 0.67
CA LEU A 159 2.50 -12.41 0.22
C LEU A 159 1.34 -13.28 -0.26
N SER A 160 0.13 -13.07 0.27
CA SER A 160 -1.08 -13.74 -0.21
C SER A 160 -1.49 -13.24 -1.60
N HIS A 161 -1.27 -11.97 -1.94
CA HIS A 161 -1.43 -11.48 -3.31
C HIS A 161 -0.43 -12.13 -4.27
N VAL A 162 0.84 -12.29 -3.88
CA VAL A 162 1.82 -13.03 -4.70
C VAL A 162 1.37 -14.47 -4.91
N LEU A 163 0.87 -15.11 -3.85
CA LEU A 163 0.33 -16.46 -3.94
C LEU A 163 -0.83 -16.56 -4.94
N TRP A 164 -1.76 -15.60 -4.92
CA TRP A 164 -2.85 -15.51 -5.91
C TRP A 164 -2.29 -15.50 -7.33
N GLU A 165 -1.36 -14.60 -7.61
CA GLU A 165 -0.76 -14.44 -8.95
C GLU A 165 -0.06 -15.72 -9.41
N ARG A 166 0.72 -16.38 -8.53
CA ARG A 166 1.40 -17.65 -8.83
C ARG A 166 0.44 -18.79 -9.13
N ILE A 167 -0.69 -18.82 -8.43
CA ILE A 167 -1.73 -19.83 -8.66
C ILE A 167 -2.41 -19.60 -10.03
N GLU A 168 -2.69 -18.35 -10.42
CA GLU A 168 -3.22 -18.02 -11.75
C GLU A 168 -2.19 -18.37 -12.86
N GLU A 169 -0.92 -18.00 -12.67
CA GLU A 169 0.16 -18.24 -13.63
C GLU A 169 0.35 -19.72 -13.93
N LYS A 170 0.40 -20.56 -12.88
CA LYS A 170 0.62 -22.01 -13.00
C LYS A 170 -0.43 -22.71 -13.88
N ASN A 171 -1.65 -22.19 -13.94
CA ASN A 171 -2.74 -22.79 -14.71
C ASN A 171 -2.91 -22.17 -16.10
N GLY A 172 -1.98 -21.31 -16.52
CA GLY A 172 -2.04 -20.66 -17.82
C GLY A 172 -3.22 -19.70 -17.97
N ALA A 173 -3.80 -19.23 -16.84
CA ALA A 173 -4.78 -18.19 -16.87
C ALA A 173 -4.12 -16.95 -17.48
N LYS A 174 -4.61 -16.49 -18.64
CA LYS A 174 -4.18 -15.20 -19.17
C LYS A 174 -4.55 -14.18 -18.10
N ILE A 175 -3.57 -13.41 -17.63
CA ILE A 175 -3.80 -12.28 -16.73
C ILE A 175 -4.89 -11.41 -17.36
N THR A 176 -6.13 -11.59 -16.90
CA THR A 176 -7.28 -10.90 -17.47
C THR A 176 -7.27 -9.47 -16.94
N ARG A 177 -7.81 -8.55 -17.75
CA ARG A 177 -7.89 -7.13 -17.38
C ARG A 177 -8.64 -7.00 -16.05
N ARG A 178 -8.01 -6.35 -15.08
CA ARG A 178 -8.54 -6.15 -13.72
C ARG A 178 -9.97 -5.59 -13.79
N THR A 179 -10.97 -6.41 -13.43
CA THR A 179 -12.35 -5.95 -13.27
C THR A 179 -12.54 -5.46 -11.84
N LYS A 180 -13.56 -4.62 -11.61
CA LYS A 180 -13.90 -4.18 -10.25
C LYS A 180 -14.17 -5.36 -9.31
N ASN A 181 -14.72 -6.45 -9.83
CA ASN A 181 -15.09 -7.62 -9.04
C ASN A 181 -13.90 -8.52 -8.77
N LYS A 182 -12.95 -8.66 -9.71
CA LYS A 182 -11.65 -9.31 -9.46
C LYS A 182 -10.94 -8.68 -8.28
N LEU A 183 -10.94 -7.34 -8.18
CA LEU A 183 -10.32 -6.62 -7.05
C LEU A 183 -10.93 -7.03 -5.69
N PHE A 184 -12.25 -7.27 -5.60
CA PHE A 184 -12.88 -7.72 -4.36
C PHE A 184 -12.41 -9.13 -3.97
N TRP A 185 -12.27 -10.03 -4.94
CA TRP A 185 -11.76 -11.38 -4.70
C TRP A 185 -10.27 -11.40 -4.35
N GLU A 186 -9.44 -10.62 -5.06
CA GLU A 186 -8.00 -10.47 -4.78
C GLU A 186 -7.79 -9.97 -3.35
N GLU A 187 -8.37 -8.83 -2.98
CA GLU A 187 -8.22 -8.27 -1.62
C GLU A 187 -8.88 -9.17 -0.57
N GLY A 188 -10.00 -9.81 -0.90
CA GLY A 188 -10.67 -10.75 -0.03
C GLY A 188 -9.83 -11.99 0.27
N PHE A 189 -9.15 -12.52 -0.74
CA PHE A 189 -8.25 -13.66 -0.63
C PHE A 189 -7.05 -13.31 0.24
N ALA A 190 -6.43 -12.16 -0.01
CA ALA A 190 -5.30 -11.71 0.78
C ALA A 190 -5.69 -11.48 2.26
N THR A 191 -6.85 -10.86 2.48
CA THR A 191 -7.39 -10.61 3.81
C THR A 191 -7.73 -11.92 4.55
N TYR A 192 -8.37 -12.88 3.87
CA TYR A 192 -8.66 -14.19 4.46
C TYR A 192 -7.37 -14.99 4.72
N GLY A 193 -6.40 -14.90 3.82
CA GLY A 193 -5.05 -15.40 3.99
C GLY A 193 -4.45 -14.92 5.30
N MET A 194 -4.44 -13.60 5.49
CA MET A 194 -3.87 -12.93 6.65
C MET A 194 -4.54 -13.32 7.98
N PHE A 195 -5.87 -13.43 8.05
CA PHE A 195 -6.60 -13.65 9.31
C PHE A 195 -6.88 -15.12 9.64
N ASN A 196 -7.15 -15.93 8.62
CA ASN A 196 -7.72 -17.26 8.77
C ASN A 196 -6.73 -18.32 8.29
N PHE A 197 -6.38 -18.29 7.00
CA PHE A 197 -5.65 -19.39 6.39
C PHE A 197 -4.20 -19.49 6.88
N PHE A 198 -3.49 -18.37 7.03
CA PHE A 198 -2.11 -18.31 7.52
C PHE A 198 -2.00 -18.03 9.02
N ARG A 199 -3.08 -18.21 9.80
CA ARG A 199 -3.05 -17.91 11.24
C ARG A 199 -1.93 -18.66 12.00
N ASP A 200 -1.61 -19.86 11.58
CA ASP A 200 -0.58 -20.75 12.13
C ASP A 200 0.85 -20.40 11.69
N VAL A 201 1.05 -19.53 10.69
CA VAL A 201 2.40 -19.11 10.28
C VAL A 201 2.96 -17.97 11.15
N TYR A 202 2.09 -17.29 11.89
CA TYR A 202 2.48 -16.23 12.82
C TYR A 202 3.21 -16.80 14.05
N PRO A 203 4.08 -15.99 14.71
CA PRO A 203 4.70 -16.38 15.98
C PRO A 203 3.67 -16.81 17.03
N GLN A 204 4.05 -17.74 17.90
CA GLN A 204 3.17 -18.22 18.96
C GLN A 204 2.67 -17.06 19.83
N GLY A 205 1.36 -17.01 20.06
CA GLY A 205 0.70 -15.97 20.86
C GLY A 205 0.36 -14.69 20.08
N TYR A 206 0.79 -14.58 18.83
CA TYR A 206 0.40 -13.49 17.96
C TYR A 206 -1.06 -13.63 17.52
N THR A 207 -1.82 -12.53 17.57
CA THR A 207 -3.20 -12.46 17.06
C THR A 207 -3.31 -11.28 16.11
N PRO A 208 -3.57 -11.49 14.81
CA PRO A 208 -3.79 -10.41 13.87
C PRO A 208 -4.93 -9.49 14.31
N SER A 209 -4.76 -8.18 14.15
CA SER A 209 -5.75 -7.17 14.52
C SER A 209 -6.87 -7.08 13.49
N ASP A 210 -8.15 -7.17 13.88
CA ASP A 210 -9.31 -7.15 12.96
C ASP A 210 -9.63 -5.74 12.39
N HIS A 211 -8.60 -4.91 12.20
CA HIS A 211 -8.73 -3.47 11.92
C HIS A 211 -8.42 -3.07 10.48
N LEU A 212 -8.51 -3.99 9.51
CA LEU A 212 -8.41 -3.59 8.10
C LEU A 212 -9.61 -2.70 7.73
N GLY A 213 -9.33 -1.40 7.62
CA GLY A 213 -10.31 -0.38 7.32
C GLY A 213 -10.71 -0.45 5.85
N GLY A 214 -11.94 -0.85 5.57
CA GLY A 214 -12.51 -0.70 4.23
C GLY A 214 -13.54 -1.75 3.89
N ARG A 215 -14.57 -1.34 3.13
CA ARG A 215 -15.63 -2.23 2.66
C ARG A 215 -15.08 -3.36 1.78
N VAL A 216 -14.05 -3.07 0.98
CA VAL A 216 -13.45 -4.07 0.07
C VAL A 216 -12.80 -5.21 0.85
N TYR A 217 -11.94 -4.90 1.83
CA TYR A 217 -11.30 -5.90 2.69
C TYR A 217 -12.32 -6.74 3.47
N HIS A 218 -13.26 -6.07 4.14
CA HIS A 218 -14.24 -6.77 4.98
C HIS A 218 -15.17 -7.68 4.16
N TYR A 219 -15.83 -7.15 3.14
CA TYR A 219 -16.76 -7.95 2.34
C TYR A 219 -16.03 -8.98 1.46
N GLY A 220 -14.87 -8.62 0.90
CA GLY A 220 -14.02 -9.57 0.17
C GLY A 220 -13.65 -10.77 1.03
N ARG A 221 -13.23 -10.55 2.28
CA ARG A 221 -12.93 -11.66 3.23
C ARG A 221 -14.14 -12.57 3.41
N LEU A 222 -15.32 -12.00 3.61
CA LEU A 222 -16.55 -12.77 3.83
C LEU A 222 -16.94 -13.61 2.60
N TYR A 223 -16.72 -13.13 1.38
CA TYR A 223 -16.93 -13.92 0.17
C TYR A 223 -16.01 -15.14 0.13
N VAL A 224 -14.71 -14.93 0.37
CA VAL A 224 -13.73 -16.03 0.42
C VAL A 224 -14.06 -17.00 1.54
N GLU A 225 -14.37 -16.49 2.73
CA GLU A 225 -14.75 -17.30 3.89
C GLU A 225 -16.00 -18.15 3.62
N ARG A 226 -17.00 -17.61 2.95
CA ARG A 226 -18.20 -18.36 2.55
C ARG A 226 -17.84 -19.55 1.67
N GLU A 227 -17.02 -19.35 0.65
CA GLU A 227 -16.65 -20.43 -0.27
C GLU A 227 -15.74 -21.48 0.40
N VAL A 228 -14.81 -21.04 1.25
CA VAL A 228 -13.98 -21.96 2.04
C VAL A 228 -14.83 -22.78 3.02
N ASN A 229 -15.83 -22.17 3.67
CA ASN A 229 -16.76 -22.89 4.53
C ASN A 229 -17.65 -23.87 3.76
N ARG A 230 -18.01 -23.54 2.52
CA ARG A 230 -18.84 -24.39 1.65
C ARG A 230 -18.08 -25.61 1.12
N PHE A 231 -16.83 -25.43 0.70
CA PHE A 231 -16.06 -26.44 -0.03
C PHE A 231 -14.89 -27.07 0.75
N GLY A 232 -14.53 -26.51 1.91
CA GLY A 232 -13.41 -26.98 2.73
C GLY A 232 -12.19 -26.05 2.69
N PRO A 233 -11.30 -26.10 3.71
CA PRO A 233 -10.10 -25.25 3.80
C PRO A 233 -9.15 -25.36 2.59
N GLU A 234 -9.06 -26.54 1.99
CA GLU A 234 -8.27 -26.80 0.78
C GLU A 234 -8.79 -26.04 -0.45
N PHE A 235 -10.04 -25.60 -0.44
CA PHE A 235 -10.63 -24.83 -1.52
C PHE A 235 -10.02 -23.43 -1.65
N PHE A 236 -9.43 -22.89 -0.56
CA PHE A 236 -8.79 -21.58 -0.58
C PHE A 236 -7.83 -21.43 -1.78
N LEU A 237 -6.94 -22.41 -2.00
CA LEU A 237 -5.95 -22.37 -3.08
C LEU A 237 -6.54 -22.56 -4.49
N GLN A 238 -7.84 -22.87 -4.61
CA GLN A 238 -8.53 -22.97 -5.89
C GLN A 238 -9.17 -21.65 -6.31
N ILE A 239 -9.45 -20.75 -5.35
CA ILE A 239 -10.18 -19.50 -5.58
C ILE A 239 -9.56 -18.63 -6.68
N PRO A 240 -8.22 -18.44 -6.76
CA PRO A 240 -7.63 -17.61 -7.81
C PRO A 240 -7.96 -18.07 -9.23
N ASN A 241 -8.26 -19.36 -9.45
CA ASN A 241 -8.66 -19.88 -10.76
C ASN A 241 -10.17 -20.00 -10.94
N LYS A 242 -10.94 -19.88 -9.85
CA LYS A 242 -12.38 -20.14 -9.84
C LYS A 242 -13.24 -18.90 -9.57
N TRP A 243 -12.63 -17.77 -9.21
CA TRP A 243 -13.37 -16.56 -8.81
C TRP A 243 -14.42 -16.11 -9.84
N GLY A 244 -14.12 -16.24 -11.14
CA GLY A 244 -15.06 -15.88 -12.21
C GLY A 244 -16.26 -16.84 -12.33
N GLU A 245 -16.07 -18.13 -11.99
CA GLU A 245 -17.17 -19.11 -11.92
C GLU A 245 -18.02 -18.85 -10.69
N LEU A 246 -17.38 -18.63 -9.54
CA LEU A 246 -18.03 -18.34 -8.26
C LEU A 246 -18.88 -17.07 -8.32
N GLU A 247 -18.44 -16.06 -9.07
CA GLU A 247 -19.19 -14.83 -9.31
C GLU A 247 -20.42 -15.05 -10.20
N ALA A 248 -20.35 -15.95 -11.19
CA ALA A 248 -21.46 -16.23 -12.09
C ALA A 248 -22.61 -17.01 -11.44
N GLU A 249 -22.37 -17.60 -10.25
CA GLU A 249 -23.39 -18.31 -9.45
C GLU A 249 -24.24 -17.37 -8.57
N GLU A 250 -23.90 -16.08 -8.45
CA GLU A 250 -24.65 -15.06 -7.70
C GLU A 250 -25.68 -14.30 -8.53
#